data_AF-A0A0K8J610-F1
#
_entry.id   AF-A0A0K8J610-F1
#
_cell.length_a   1.000
_cell.length_b   1.000
_cell.length_c   1.000
_cell.angle_alpha   90.00
_cell.angle_beta   90.00
_cell.angle_gamma   90.00
#
_symmetry.space_group_name_H-M   'P 1'
#
loop_
_entity.id
_entity.type
_entity.pdbx_description
1 polymer ?
#
loop_
_entity_poly.entity_id
_entity_poly.type
_entity_poly.pdbx_seq_one_letter_code
_entity_poly.pdbx_strand_id
1 'polypeptide(L)'
;MLEVVFSDSEKGSMKVAKKYNAKTMLGGAMGYIGKKPTKAESEQDFENQAVGESSQDVVNIGFLLDIGDISGEIDGNERQNVFQKVWGRFDFDIKDQEQFFQNQRKDMEKLLSAAKDGIPIRIWKSDAPYSSSGFSYSANGYNDFSDANKSRRARFRRISECGYG
;
A
#
# COMPACT_ATOMS: atom_id res chain seq x y z
N MET A 1 -8.71 10.97 -5.61
CA MET A 1 -9.00 9.55 -5.36
C MET A 1 -7.93 9.02 -4.42
N LEU A 2 -8.29 8.13 -3.51
CA LEU A 2 -7.31 7.56 -2.56
C LEU A 2 -6.75 6.25 -3.13
N GLU A 3 -5.43 6.15 -3.21
CA GLU A 3 -4.75 4.93 -3.62
C GLU A 3 -4.36 4.10 -2.39
N VAL A 4 -4.67 2.81 -2.40
CA VAL A 4 -4.40 1.88 -1.31
C VAL A 4 -3.44 0.79 -1.79
N VAL A 5 -2.36 0.59 -1.05
CA VAL A 5 -1.33 -0.44 -1.26
C VAL A 5 -1.07 -1.22 0.04
N PHE A 6 -0.22 -2.25 0.00
CA PHE A 6 -0.04 -3.19 1.12
C PHE A 6 1.41 -3.34 1.60
N SER A 7 2.31 -2.47 1.17
CA SER A 7 3.67 -2.39 1.68
C SER A 7 4.24 -0.97 1.56
N ASP A 8 5.27 -0.67 2.35
CA ASP A 8 5.93 0.65 2.31
C ASP A 8 6.68 0.86 1.00
N SER A 9 7.22 -0.21 0.41
CA SER A 9 7.83 -0.18 -0.91
C SER A 9 6.82 0.19 -1.99
N GLU A 10 5.65 -0.47 -2.01
CA GLU A 10 4.56 -0.12 -2.93
C GLU A 10 4.07 1.32 -2.70
N LYS A 11 4.00 1.78 -1.45
CA LYS A 11 3.60 3.16 -1.13
C LYS A 11 4.61 4.16 -1.68
N GLY A 12 5.90 3.88 -1.53
CA GLY A 12 6.99 4.66 -2.10
C GLY A 12 6.91 4.72 -3.63
N SER A 13 6.80 3.55 -4.26
CA SER A 13 6.69 3.42 -5.71
C SER A 13 5.47 4.14 -6.27
N MET A 14 4.31 4.02 -5.62
CA MET A 14 3.09 4.72 -6.04
C MET A 14 3.22 6.24 -5.92
N LYS A 15 3.90 6.74 -4.87
CA LYS A 15 4.19 8.18 -4.73
C LYS A 15 5.10 8.69 -5.85
N VAL A 16 6.09 7.89 -6.25
CA VAL A 16 6.97 8.20 -7.38
C VAL A 16 6.17 8.17 -8.69
N ALA A 17 5.37 7.14 -8.92
CA ALA A 17 4.53 6.99 -10.11
C ALA A 17 3.53 8.15 -10.27
N LYS A 18 2.93 8.64 -9.18
CA LYS A 18 2.05 9.83 -9.19
C LYS A 18 2.79 11.12 -9.52
N LYS A 19 4.06 11.25 -9.14
CA LYS A 19 4.93 12.40 -9.42
C LYS A 19 5.76 12.24 -10.69
N TYR A 20 5.52 11.17 -11.46
CA TYR A 20 6.36 10.84 -12.58
C TYR A 20 6.38 11.95 -13.63
N ASN A 21 7.59 12.32 -14.04
CA ASN A 21 7.82 13.25 -15.14
C ASN A 21 9.09 12.82 -15.87
N ALA A 22 8.92 12.31 -17.09
CA ALA A 22 10.01 11.82 -17.92
C ALA A 22 11.15 12.83 -18.07
N LYS A 23 10.86 14.14 -18.11
CA LYS A 23 11.88 15.18 -18.29
C LYS A 23 12.73 15.42 -17.04
N THR A 24 12.25 15.07 -15.85
CA THR A 24 12.93 15.36 -14.58
C THR A 24 13.34 14.11 -13.79
N MET A 25 12.72 12.96 -14.04
CA MET A 25 12.95 11.71 -13.28
C MET A 25 13.98 10.75 -13.89
N LEU A 26 14.42 10.95 -15.14
CA LEU A 26 15.43 10.09 -15.79
C LEU A 26 16.80 10.04 -15.09
N GLY A 27 17.00 10.80 -14.01
CA GLY A 27 18.20 10.78 -13.16
C GLY A 27 17.96 10.41 -11.70
N GLY A 28 16.75 9.99 -11.31
CA GLY A 28 16.44 9.60 -9.93
C GLY A 28 17.12 8.28 -9.52
N ALA A 29 17.44 8.14 -8.23
CA ALA A 29 18.01 6.91 -7.68
C ALA A 29 16.98 5.76 -7.69
N MET A 30 16.86 5.09 -8.82
CA MET A 30 16.15 3.82 -8.91
C MET A 30 17.10 2.67 -8.57
N GLY A 31 16.80 1.96 -7.49
CA GLY A 31 17.44 0.68 -7.20
C GLY A 31 16.97 -0.36 -8.20
N TYR A 32 17.89 -1.02 -8.88
CA TYR A 32 17.62 -2.15 -9.75
C TYR A 32 18.27 -3.40 -9.14
N ILE A 33 17.56 -4.53 -9.17
CA ILE A 33 18.13 -5.82 -8.80
C ILE A 33 18.61 -6.47 -10.11
N GLY A 34 19.92 -6.67 -10.24
CA GLY A 34 20.52 -7.27 -11.44
C GLY A 34 21.15 -6.24 -12.38
N LYS A 35 20.88 -6.35 -13.69
CA LYS A 35 21.49 -5.47 -14.70
C LYS A 35 20.79 -4.11 -14.69
N LYS A 36 21.58 -3.04 -14.75
CA LYS A 36 21.05 -1.68 -14.89
C LYS A 36 20.28 -1.58 -16.21
N PRO A 37 18.98 -1.20 -16.18
CA PRO A 37 18.24 -0.97 -17.42
C PRO A 37 18.89 0.16 -18.21
N THR A 38 18.90 0.01 -19.53
CA THR A 38 19.31 1.07 -20.45
C THR A 38 18.30 2.20 -20.44
N LYS A 39 18.71 3.38 -20.90
CA LYS A 39 17.85 4.57 -20.93
C LYS A 39 16.57 4.33 -21.74
N ALA A 40 16.66 3.59 -22.85
CA ALA A 40 15.52 3.23 -23.68
C ALA A 40 14.56 2.25 -22.98
N GLU A 41 15.08 1.22 -22.29
CA GLU A 41 14.26 0.29 -21.49
C GLU A 41 13.54 1.04 -20.36
N SER A 42 14.24 1.96 -19.70
CA SER A 42 13.63 2.81 -18.68
C SER A 42 12.56 3.74 -19.27
N GLU A 43 12.81 4.36 -20.43
CA GLU A 43 11.82 5.21 -21.09
C GLU A 43 10.57 4.41 -21.48
N GLN A 44 10.73 3.17 -21.96
CA GLN A 44 9.64 2.26 -22.31
C GLN A 44 8.81 1.80 -21.10
N ASP A 45 9.46 1.43 -19.98
CA ASP A 45 8.76 1.08 -18.72
C ASP A 45 7.90 2.23 -18.18
N PHE A 46 8.23 3.47 -18.56
CA PHE A 46 7.54 4.68 -18.16
C PHE A 46 6.75 5.36 -19.29
N GLU A 47 6.54 4.71 -20.43
CA GLU A 47 5.73 5.24 -21.54
C GLU A 47 4.26 5.50 -21.15
N ASN A 48 3.82 4.95 -20.02
CA ASN A 48 2.49 5.15 -19.49
C ASN A 48 2.34 6.50 -18.76
N GLN A 49 1.21 7.16 -18.99
CA GLN A 49 0.84 8.42 -18.35
C GLN A 49 0.91 8.27 -16.81
N ALA A 50 1.45 9.27 -16.11
CA ALA A 50 1.48 9.28 -14.66
C ALA A 50 0.10 8.91 -14.09
N VAL A 51 0.07 8.13 -13.01
CA VAL A 51 -1.18 7.64 -12.38
C VAL A 51 -2.13 8.79 -11.99
N GLY A 52 -1.62 10.02 -12.00
CA GLY A 52 -2.36 11.27 -11.81
C GLY A 52 -2.60 11.56 -10.34
N GLU A 53 -2.97 12.80 -10.02
CA GLU A 53 -3.29 13.30 -8.68
C GLU A 53 -2.12 13.46 -7.68
N SER A 54 -2.48 13.90 -6.45
CA SER A 54 -1.54 14.20 -5.37
C SER A 54 -0.85 12.94 -4.84
N SER A 55 0.47 13.02 -4.67
CA SER A 55 1.28 11.99 -3.99
C SER A 55 0.95 11.85 -2.50
N GLN A 56 0.13 12.74 -1.95
CA GLN A 56 -0.34 12.62 -0.56
C GLN A 56 -1.46 11.58 -0.45
N ASP A 57 -2.13 11.23 -1.55
CA ASP A 57 -3.29 10.34 -1.55
C ASP A 57 -2.89 8.90 -1.86
N VAL A 58 -1.92 8.41 -1.09
CA VAL A 58 -1.46 7.02 -1.10
C VAL A 58 -1.32 6.55 0.35
N VAL A 59 -2.01 5.47 0.70
CA VAL A 59 -2.00 4.85 2.04
C VAL A 59 -1.57 3.39 1.94
N ASN A 60 -0.86 2.90 2.97
CA ASN A 60 -0.48 1.51 3.14
C ASN A 60 -1.32 0.88 4.26
N ILE A 61 -1.98 -0.25 3.98
CA ILE A 61 -2.76 -1.02 4.96
C ILE A 61 -2.37 -2.50 4.99
N GLY A 62 -1.10 -2.79 4.73
CA GLY A 62 -0.59 -4.16 4.65
C GLY A 62 -0.51 -4.88 5.99
N PHE A 63 -0.08 -4.18 7.04
CA PHE A 63 0.12 -4.70 8.41
C PHE A 63 0.94 -6.01 8.58
N LEU A 64 1.46 -6.57 7.47
CA LEU A 64 2.18 -7.83 7.38
C LEU A 64 1.38 -9.00 8.00
N LEU A 65 0.08 -9.06 7.73
CA LEU A 65 -0.85 -10.04 8.30
C LEU A 65 -0.64 -11.48 7.81
N ASP A 66 0.33 -11.68 6.91
CA ASP A 66 0.77 -12.97 6.42
C ASP A 66 1.84 -13.63 7.33
N ILE A 67 2.26 -12.97 8.41
CA ILE A 67 3.32 -13.46 9.30
C ILE A 67 2.89 -13.43 10.76
N GLY A 68 3.03 -14.57 11.44
CA GLY A 68 2.84 -14.71 12.88
C GLY A 68 1.39 -14.69 13.33
N ASP A 69 1.18 -14.46 14.64
CA ASP A 69 -0.16 -14.37 15.21
C ASP A 69 -0.84 -13.04 14.84
N ILE A 70 -2.11 -13.14 14.50
CA ILE A 70 -3.00 -12.05 14.07
C ILE A 70 -4.35 -12.08 14.80
N SER A 71 -4.53 -12.90 15.84
CA SER A 71 -5.80 -12.98 16.57
C SER A 71 -6.06 -11.76 17.47
N GLY A 72 -5.03 -10.98 17.78
CA GLY A 72 -5.10 -9.79 18.61
C GLY A 72 -5.32 -8.49 17.83
N GLU A 73 -5.14 -7.36 18.51
CA GLU A 73 -5.17 -6.03 17.88
C GLU A 73 -4.01 -5.86 16.90
N ILE A 74 -4.27 -5.10 15.82
CA ILE A 74 -3.34 -4.98 14.69
C ILE A 74 -2.03 -4.27 15.03
N ASP A 75 -1.99 -3.50 16.12
CA ASP A 75 -0.82 -2.87 16.70
C ASP A 75 -0.63 -3.23 18.18
N GLY A 76 -1.33 -4.26 18.66
CA GLY A 76 -1.21 -4.75 20.04
C GLY A 76 0.13 -5.42 20.34
N ASN A 77 0.39 -5.65 21.62
CA ASN A 77 1.66 -6.23 22.09
C ASN A 77 2.02 -7.56 21.40
N GLU A 78 1.04 -8.43 21.13
CA GLU A 78 1.28 -9.69 20.43
C GLU A 78 1.79 -9.47 19.00
N ARG A 79 1.19 -8.51 18.28
CA ARG A 79 1.67 -8.13 16.96
C ARG A 79 3.07 -7.54 17.05
N GLN A 80 3.31 -6.66 18.03
CA GLN A 80 4.62 -6.06 18.23
C GLN A 80 5.69 -7.13 18.50
N ASN A 81 5.38 -8.15 19.29
CA ASN A 81 6.29 -9.27 19.55
C ASN A 81 6.64 -10.06 18.27
N VAL A 82 5.71 -10.22 17.32
CA VAL A 82 6.00 -10.83 16.02
C VAL A 82 7.01 -9.99 15.24
N PHE A 83 6.83 -8.67 15.18
CA PHE A 83 7.75 -7.77 14.48
C PHE A 83 9.16 -7.85 15.05
N GLN A 84 9.32 -7.87 16.37
CA GLN A 84 10.62 -8.02 17.02
C GLN A 84 11.29 -9.36 16.68
N LYS A 85 10.53 -10.45 16.61
CA LYS A 85 11.07 -11.76 16.22
C LYS A 85 11.53 -11.82 14.77
N VAL A 86 10.79 -11.18 13.87
CA VAL A 86 11.07 -11.19 12.42
C VAL A 86 12.19 -10.23 12.06
N TRP A 87 12.14 -9.00 12.56
CA TRP A 87 13.04 -7.92 12.16
C TRP A 87 14.13 -7.58 13.17
N GLY A 88 14.09 -8.11 14.40
CA GLY A 88 15.09 -7.79 15.42
C GLY A 88 16.54 -8.17 15.08
N ARG A 89 16.75 -9.01 14.04
CA ARG A 89 18.09 -9.31 13.50
C ARG A 89 18.64 -8.25 12.55
N PHE A 90 17.81 -7.31 12.10
CA PHE A 90 18.15 -6.27 11.12
C PHE A 90 18.23 -4.88 11.77
N ASP A 91 18.59 -4.80 13.05
CA ASP A 91 18.61 -3.57 13.84
C ASP A 91 17.27 -2.82 13.87
N PHE A 92 16.15 -3.50 13.60
CA PHE A 92 14.82 -2.92 13.72
C PHE A 92 14.50 -2.73 15.20
N ASP A 93 14.65 -1.48 15.65
CA ASP A 93 14.51 -1.14 17.06
C ASP A 93 13.05 -0.81 17.43
N ILE A 94 12.83 -0.54 18.73
CA ILE A 94 11.51 -0.21 19.26
C ILE A 94 10.96 1.10 18.66
N LYS A 95 11.83 2.04 18.27
CA LYS A 95 11.41 3.31 17.67
C LYS A 95 10.95 3.10 16.23
N ASP A 96 11.67 2.30 15.45
CA ASP A 96 11.27 1.93 14.09
C ASP A 96 9.93 1.19 14.09
N GLN A 97 9.76 0.31 15.07
CA GLN A 97 8.52 -0.41 15.31
C GLN A 97 7.35 0.53 15.64
N GLU A 98 7.51 1.42 16.62
CA GLU A 98 6.48 2.39 16.99
C GLU A 98 6.15 3.31 15.80
N GLN A 99 7.18 3.77 15.08
CA GLN A 99 7.01 4.62 13.90
C GLN A 99 6.24 3.91 12.78
N PHE A 100 6.48 2.62 12.58
CA PHE A 100 5.73 1.79 11.64
C PHE A 100 4.25 1.77 12.01
N PHE A 101 3.90 1.39 13.25
CA PHE A 101 2.50 1.31 13.68
C PHE A 101 1.80 2.67 13.68
N GLN A 102 2.49 3.75 14.05
CA GLN A 102 1.95 5.11 13.94
C GLN A 102 1.63 5.50 12.50
N ASN A 103 2.48 5.14 11.54
CA ASN A 103 2.24 5.41 10.13
C ASN A 103 1.04 4.61 9.61
N GLN A 104 0.93 3.34 10.00
CA GLN A 104 -0.21 2.51 9.64
C GLN A 104 -1.53 3.03 10.24
N ARG A 105 -1.53 3.49 11.50
CA ARG A 105 -2.71 4.11 12.14
C ARG A 105 -3.17 5.35 11.36
N LYS A 106 -2.24 6.25 11.02
CA LYS A 106 -2.54 7.46 10.22
C LYS A 106 -3.11 7.12 8.84
N ASP A 107 -2.53 6.10 8.19
CA ASP A 107 -2.99 5.63 6.89
C ASP A 107 -4.41 5.04 6.97
N MET A 108 -4.71 4.27 8.02
CA MET A 108 -6.07 3.76 8.30
C MET A 108 -7.06 4.87 8.58
N GLU A 109 -6.72 5.85 9.41
CA GLU A 109 -7.58 7.00 9.68
C GLU A 109 -7.92 7.75 8.39
N LYS A 110 -6.92 7.98 7.54
CA LYS A 110 -7.12 8.60 6.23
C LYS A 110 -8.02 7.76 5.32
N LEU A 111 -7.84 6.45 5.33
CA LEU A 111 -8.67 5.51 4.57
C LEU A 111 -10.13 5.53 5.02
N LEU A 112 -10.35 5.50 6.34
CA LEU A 112 -11.69 5.55 6.93
C LEU A 112 -12.37 6.89 6.67
N SER A 113 -11.64 8.01 6.76
CA SER A 113 -12.18 9.33 6.41
C SER A 113 -12.61 9.38 4.95
N ALA A 114 -11.74 8.94 4.03
CA ALA A 114 -12.04 8.91 2.62
C ALA A 114 -13.29 8.07 2.29
N ALA A 115 -13.44 6.91 2.96
CA ALA A 115 -14.61 6.06 2.82
C ALA A 115 -15.89 6.76 3.31
N LYS A 116 -15.85 7.42 4.47
CA LYS A 116 -16.97 8.19 5.04
C LYS A 116 -17.39 9.35 4.13
N ASP A 117 -16.42 10.06 3.58
CA ASP A 117 -16.63 11.23 2.73
C ASP A 117 -17.07 10.86 1.30
N GLY A 118 -17.09 9.56 0.97
CA GLY A 118 -17.44 9.06 -0.36
C GLY A 118 -16.38 9.35 -1.42
N ILE A 119 -15.13 9.60 -0.99
CA ILE A 119 -14.00 9.78 -1.89
C ILE A 119 -13.76 8.43 -2.61
N PRO A 120 -13.58 8.41 -3.94
CA PRO A 120 -13.25 7.18 -4.65
C PRO A 120 -11.94 6.57 -4.11
N ILE A 121 -11.96 5.27 -3.83
CA ILE A 121 -10.81 4.48 -3.36
C ILE A 121 -10.45 3.47 -4.43
N ARG A 122 -9.17 3.41 -4.81
CA ARG A 122 -8.61 2.40 -5.70
C ARG A 122 -7.60 1.56 -4.91
N ILE A 123 -7.72 0.24 -5.04
CA ILE A 123 -6.87 -0.73 -4.34
C ILE A 123 -5.94 -1.40 -5.34
N TRP A 124 -4.64 -1.40 -5.02
CA TRP A 124 -3.58 -2.07 -5.78
C TRP A 124 -3.19 -3.34 -5.05
N LYS A 125 -3.67 -4.48 -5.54
CA LYS A 125 -3.41 -5.80 -4.97
C LYS A 125 -2.43 -6.56 -5.86
N SER A 126 -1.47 -7.23 -5.24
CA SER A 126 -0.65 -8.28 -5.86
C SER A 126 -1.08 -9.67 -5.38
N ASP A 127 -0.49 -10.71 -5.96
CA ASP A 127 -0.71 -12.09 -5.51
C ASP A 127 0.23 -12.48 -4.35
N ALA A 128 1.03 -11.54 -3.85
CA ALA A 128 1.86 -11.78 -2.68
C ALA A 128 1.00 -12.02 -1.42
N PRO A 129 1.46 -12.88 -0.48
CA PRO A 129 0.72 -13.20 0.74
C PRO A 129 0.36 -11.95 1.56
N TYR A 130 1.30 -11.03 1.80
CA TYR A 130 1.06 -9.77 2.53
C TYR A 130 -0.02 -8.90 1.86
N SER A 131 -0.08 -8.89 0.53
CA SER A 131 -1.05 -8.09 -0.22
C SER A 131 -2.44 -8.71 -0.14
N SER A 132 -2.51 -10.04 -0.24
CA SER A 132 -3.76 -10.79 -0.16
C SER A 132 -4.35 -10.80 1.25
N SER A 133 -3.53 -10.92 2.29
CA SER A 133 -3.96 -10.85 3.69
C SER A 133 -4.45 -9.45 4.05
N GLY A 134 -3.69 -8.40 3.69
CA GLY A 134 -4.10 -7.01 3.88
C GLY A 134 -5.38 -6.65 3.12
N PHE A 135 -5.54 -7.15 1.89
CA PHE A 135 -6.78 -6.96 1.12
C PHE A 135 -7.97 -7.61 1.81
N SER A 136 -7.81 -8.84 2.28
CA SER A 136 -8.89 -9.57 2.96
C SER A 136 -9.30 -8.87 4.26
N TYR A 137 -8.33 -8.38 5.03
CA TYR A 137 -8.57 -7.62 6.25
C TYR A 137 -9.34 -6.31 5.97
N SER A 138 -8.87 -5.54 4.99
CA SER A 138 -9.52 -4.27 4.63
C SER A 138 -10.92 -4.48 4.08
N ALA A 139 -11.13 -5.48 3.20
CA ALA A 139 -12.44 -5.83 2.67
C ALA A 139 -13.44 -6.22 3.77
N ASN A 140 -13.01 -6.99 4.78
CA ASN A 140 -13.85 -7.33 5.92
C ASN A 140 -14.23 -6.09 6.74
N GLY A 141 -13.26 -5.22 7.04
CA GLY A 141 -13.55 -3.95 7.74
C GLY A 141 -14.48 -3.01 6.95
N TYR A 142 -14.41 -3.02 5.61
CA TYR A 142 -15.33 -2.27 4.77
C TYR A 142 -16.76 -2.82 4.78
N ASN A 143 -16.94 -4.14 4.89
CA ASN A 143 -18.27 -4.73 4.98
C ASN A 143 -18.97 -4.28 6.26
N ASP A 144 -18.25 -4.25 7.38
CA ASP A 144 -18.77 -3.73 8.65
C ASP A 144 -19.13 -2.24 8.55
N PHE A 145 -18.32 -1.44 7.84
CA PHE A 145 -18.62 -0.03 7.56
C PHE A 145 -19.80 0.18 6.59
N SER A 146 -19.93 -0.67 5.57
CA SER A 146 -21.02 -0.62 4.58
C SER A 146 -22.36 -1.01 5.20
N ASP A 147 -22.36 -1.99 6.11
CA ASP A 147 -23.57 -2.40 6.83
C ASP A 147 -24.05 -1.35 7.83
N ALA A 148 -23.12 -0.58 8.42
CA ALA A 148 -23.43 0.60 9.22
C ALA A 148 -23.94 1.80 8.38
N ASN A 149 -23.72 1.80 7.06
CA ASN A 149 -23.91 2.96 6.19
C ASN A 149 -24.67 2.62 4.88
N LYS A 150 -25.78 1.88 5.03
CA LYS A 150 -26.64 1.30 3.95
C LYS A 150 -27.14 2.24 2.84
N SER A 151 -26.78 3.54 2.79
CA SER A 151 -27.20 4.45 1.71
C SER A 151 -26.16 4.70 0.60
N ARG A 152 -24.90 4.25 0.73
CA ARG A 152 -23.86 4.55 -0.29
C ARG A 152 -22.99 3.33 -0.61
N ARG A 153 -23.48 2.45 -1.50
CA ARG A 153 -22.70 1.34 -2.06
C ARG A 153 -21.47 1.85 -2.83
N ALA A 154 -20.28 1.64 -2.29
CA ALA A 154 -19.03 1.77 -3.04
C ALA A 154 -18.96 0.64 -4.09
N ARG A 155 -18.91 1.01 -5.38
CA ARG A 155 -18.74 0.06 -6.48
C ARG A 155 -17.26 -0.30 -6.62
N PHE A 156 -16.87 -1.46 -6.11
CA PHE A 156 -15.59 -2.07 -6.42
C PHE A 156 -15.61 -2.60 -7.86
N ARG A 157 -14.90 -1.96 -8.79
CA ARG A 157 -14.56 -2.55 -10.08
C ARG A 157 -13.28 -3.36 -9.91
N ARG A 158 -13.38 -4.67 -10.13
CA ARG A 158 -12.24 -5.57 -10.30
C ARG A 158 -11.54 -5.17 -11.60
N ILE A 159 -10.29 -4.69 -11.53
CA ILE A 159 -9.43 -4.63 -12.72
C ILE A 159 -8.66 -5.96 -12.72
N SER A 160 -9.31 -7.00 -13.22
CA SER A 160 -8.60 -8.10 -13.87
C SER A 160 -8.36 -7.66 -15.31
N GLU A 161 -7.18 -7.96 -15.85
CA GLU A 161 -6.72 -7.72 -17.23
C GLU A 161 -5.89 -6.43 -17.46
N CYS A 162 -4.67 -6.40 -16.90
CA CYS A 162 -3.51 -6.06 -17.73
C CYS A 162 -2.76 -7.37 -17.93
N GLY A 163 -2.89 -7.93 -19.14
CA GLY A 163 -2.38 -9.25 -19.49
C GLY A 163 -0.86 -9.32 -19.49
N TYR A 164 -0.34 -10.42 -18.96
CA TYR A 164 0.88 -11.01 -19.49
C TYR A 164 0.45 -11.86 -20.69
N GLY A 165 0.83 -11.38 -21.88
CA GLY A 165 0.95 -12.23 -23.08
C GLY A 165 2.26 -13.00 -23.06
#